data_AF-A0A979EAP0-F1
#
_entry.id   AF-A0A979EAP0-F1
#
_cell.length_a   1.000
_cell.length_b   1.000
_cell.length_c   1.000
_cell.angle_alpha   90.00
_cell.angle_beta   90.00
_cell.angle_gamma   90.00
#
_symmetry.space_group_name_H-M   'P 1'
#
loop_
_entity.id
_entity.type
_entity.pdbx_description
1 polymer ?
#
loop_
_entity_poly.entity_id
_entity_poly.type
_entity_poly.pdbx_seq_one_letter_code
_entity_poly.pdbx_strand_id
1 'polypeptide(L)'
;MYSQGQFQCHLSLAQSQQYIWEEEIRARQFSALFRLREKALWERTQAELAWLEHCKKNALSKEDSVTEIKRKQEEVVSRLRHEEAEIHHWRNVCKSGRQQRRLLLYHHRDILDIKKSTTHLRQVLENQAMTETDARPRETASALEGKSLITKPGIIPAARGEDKLPSKQGRQVSPFASTVMH
;
A
#
# COMPACT_ATOMS: atom_id res chain seq x y z
N MET A 1 -32.62 -16.51 -3.56
CA MET A 1 -31.84 -16.73 -2.33
C MET A 1 -30.36 -16.57 -2.65
N TYR A 2 -29.61 -15.78 -1.89
CA TYR A 2 -28.18 -15.59 -2.14
C TYR A 2 -27.42 -16.89 -1.90
N SER A 3 -26.49 -17.24 -2.80
CA SER A 3 -25.58 -18.35 -2.55
C SER A 3 -24.60 -17.98 -1.43
N GLN A 4 -24.19 -18.95 -0.61
CA GLN A 4 -23.30 -18.74 0.54
C GLN A 4 -22.02 -17.93 0.19
N GLY A 5 -21.48 -18.13 -1.02
CA GLY A 5 -20.33 -17.36 -1.53
C GLY A 5 -20.63 -15.90 -1.86
N GLN A 6 -21.84 -15.56 -2.33
CA GLN A 6 -22.24 -14.17 -2.58
C GLN A 6 -22.40 -13.38 -1.28
N PHE A 7 -22.97 -14.02 -0.25
CA PHE A 7 -23.13 -13.41 1.07
C PHE A 7 -21.77 -13.09 1.71
N GLN A 8 -20.82 -14.02 1.62
CA GLN A 8 -19.47 -13.84 2.17
C GLN A 8 -18.69 -12.70 1.49
N CYS A 9 -18.82 -12.52 0.18
CA CYS A 9 -18.14 -11.44 -0.55
C CYS A 9 -18.74 -10.07 -0.24
N HIS A 10 -20.06 -9.99 -0.10
CA HIS A 10 -20.75 -8.74 0.26
C HIS A 10 -20.42 -8.31 1.70
N LEU A 11 -20.41 -9.26 2.64
CA LEU A 11 -20.03 -9.00 4.03
C LEU A 11 -18.58 -8.50 4.13
N SER A 12 -17.65 -9.14 3.40
CA SER A 12 -16.24 -8.73 3.38
C SER A 12 -16.04 -7.31 2.80
N LEU A 13 -16.78 -6.93 1.75
CA LEU A 13 -16.75 -5.56 1.21
C LEU A 13 -17.31 -4.55 2.22
N ALA A 14 -18.46 -4.83 2.83
CA ALA A 14 -19.08 -3.93 3.81
C ALA A 14 -18.18 -3.71 5.02
N GLN A 15 -17.54 -4.77 5.53
CA GLN A 15 -16.54 -4.69 6.58
C GLN A 15 -15.34 -3.81 6.14
N SER A 16 -14.81 -4.02 4.93
CA SER A 16 -13.70 -3.21 4.40
C SER A 16 -14.05 -1.71 4.30
N GLN A 17 -15.28 -1.39 3.87
CA GLN A 17 -15.78 -0.02 3.81
C GLN A 17 -15.87 0.63 5.19
N GLN A 18 -16.41 -0.09 6.17
CA GLN A 18 -16.50 0.38 7.56
C GLN A 18 -15.10 0.67 8.13
N TYR A 19 -14.15 -0.26 7.93
CA TYR A 19 -12.77 -0.06 8.37
C TYR A 19 -12.12 1.18 7.75
N ILE A 20 -12.35 1.46 6.47
CA ILE A 20 -11.81 2.65 5.83
C ILE A 20 -12.41 3.91 6.42
N TRP A 21 -13.71 3.93 6.69
CA TRP A 21 -14.36 5.07 7.29
C TRP A 21 -13.82 5.36 8.71
N GLU A 22 -13.67 4.33 9.54
CA GLU A 22 -13.04 4.45 10.87
C GLU A 22 -11.60 4.97 10.78
N GLU A 23 -10.82 4.49 9.80
CA GLU A 23 -9.47 4.98 9.55
C GLU A 23 -9.43 6.43 9.04
N GLU A 24 -10.44 6.90 8.31
CA GLU A 24 -10.54 8.30 7.91
C GLU A 24 -10.80 9.20 9.12
N ILE A 25 -11.62 8.76 10.08
CA ILE A 25 -11.79 9.45 11.36
C ILE A 25 -10.47 9.49 12.12
N ARG A 26 -9.78 8.35 12.23
CA ARG A 26 -8.46 8.26 12.88
C ARG A 26 -7.45 9.20 12.22
N ALA A 27 -7.48 9.31 10.90
CA ALA A 27 -6.59 10.23 10.17
C ALA A 27 -6.87 11.71 10.47
N ARG A 28 -8.14 12.10 10.69
CA ARG A 28 -8.49 13.46 11.14
C ARG A 28 -7.95 13.72 12.54
N GLN A 29 -8.10 12.76 13.44
CA GLN A 29 -7.55 12.85 14.80
C GLN A 29 -6.02 13.01 14.77
N PHE A 30 -5.32 12.18 13.99
CA PHE A 30 -3.87 12.33 13.81
C PHE A 30 -3.48 13.69 13.23
N SER A 31 -4.23 14.21 12.25
CA SER A 31 -3.98 15.56 11.72
C SER A 31 -4.11 16.64 12.80
N ALA A 32 -5.09 16.54 13.69
CA ALA A 32 -5.25 17.47 14.81
C ALA A 32 -4.09 17.33 15.81
N LEU A 33 -3.70 16.10 16.15
CA LEU A 33 -2.56 15.82 17.03
C LEU A 33 -1.25 16.39 16.47
N PHE A 34 -0.96 16.21 15.18
CA PHE A 34 0.26 16.77 14.58
C PHE A 34 0.27 18.30 14.63
N ARG A 35 -0.86 18.96 14.38
CA ARG A 35 -0.97 20.43 14.47
C ARG A 35 -0.71 20.92 15.90
N LEU A 36 -1.28 20.24 16.90
CA LEU A 36 -1.04 20.57 18.31
C LEU A 36 0.42 20.37 18.68
N ARG A 37 1.04 19.26 18.24
CA ARG A 37 2.45 18.97 18.48
C ARG A 37 3.36 20.01 17.83
N GLU A 38 3.12 20.38 16.57
CA GLU A 38 3.88 21.44 15.88
C GLU A 38 3.78 22.79 16.59
N LYS A 39 2.57 23.15 17.04
CA LYS A 39 2.36 24.39 17.77
C LYS A 39 3.11 24.39 19.10
N ALA A 40 2.98 23.32 19.89
CA ALA A 40 3.67 23.20 21.17
C ALA A 40 5.20 23.17 21.01
N LEU A 41 5.69 22.50 19.96
CA LEU A 41 7.10 22.47 19.58
C LEU A 41 7.61 23.88 19.29
N TRP A 42 6.91 24.61 18.43
CA TRP A 42 7.27 25.97 18.05
C TRP A 42 7.27 26.91 19.26
N GLU A 43 6.22 26.88 20.07
CA GLU A 43 6.10 27.69 21.30
C GLU A 43 7.23 27.39 22.29
N ARG A 44 7.56 26.11 22.51
CA ARG A 44 8.68 25.69 23.37
C ARG A 44 10.01 26.22 22.85
N THR A 45 10.29 26.02 21.56
CA THR A 45 11.56 26.46 20.96
C THR A 45 11.70 27.98 20.96
N GLN A 46 10.63 28.72 20.67
CA GLN A 46 10.63 30.18 20.74
C GLN A 46 10.90 30.67 22.17
N ALA A 47 10.24 30.09 23.18
CA ALA A 47 10.46 30.45 24.58
C ALA A 47 11.91 30.18 25.02
N GLU A 48 12.48 29.03 24.64
CA GLU A 48 13.84 28.64 24.99
C GLU A 48 14.89 29.52 24.31
N LEU A 49 14.72 29.84 23.02
CA LEU A 49 15.60 30.76 22.31
C LEU A 49 15.52 32.18 22.88
N ALA A 50 14.32 32.67 23.20
CA ALA A 50 14.13 33.97 23.84
C ALA A 50 14.82 34.03 25.22
N TRP A 51 14.72 32.95 26.00
CA TRP A 51 15.42 32.82 27.27
C TRP A 51 16.95 32.82 27.09
N LEU A 52 17.47 32.07 26.13
CA LEU A 52 18.91 32.04 25.81
C LEU A 52 19.43 33.41 25.34
N GLU A 53 18.67 34.14 24.53
CA GLU A 53 19.01 35.51 24.12
C GLU A 53 19.01 36.50 25.28
N HIS A 54 18.07 36.37 26.21
CA HIS A 54 18.08 37.16 27.45
C HIS A 54 19.32 36.83 28.30
N CYS A 55 19.64 35.55 28.47
CA CYS A 55 20.85 35.11 29.19
C CYS A 55 22.14 35.64 28.53
N LYS A 56 22.19 35.65 27.20
CA LYS A 56 23.32 36.17 26.42
C LYS A 56 23.53 37.67 26.62
N LYS A 57 22.46 38.46 26.70
CA LYS A 57 22.53 39.91 26.98
C LYS A 57 23.01 40.21 28.39
N ASN A 58 22.65 39.36 29.36
CA ASN A 58 23.03 39.53 30.77
C ASN A 58 24.38 38.89 31.12
N ALA A 59 24.96 38.11 30.21
CA ALA A 59 26.30 37.56 30.34
C ALA A 59 27.34 38.69 30.12
N LEU A 60 27.46 39.58 31.12
CA LEU A 60 28.41 40.68 31.12
C LEU A 60 29.84 40.12 31.14
N SER A 61 30.50 40.14 29.98
CA SER A 61 31.97 40.13 29.80
C SER A 61 32.74 38.80 29.82
N LYS A 62 32.12 37.60 29.90
CA LYS A 62 32.86 36.32 29.72
C LYS A 62 32.66 35.73 28.33
N GLU A 63 33.70 35.73 27.51
CA GLU A 63 33.67 35.18 26.15
C GLU A 63 33.24 33.70 26.13
N ASP A 64 33.73 32.91 27.08
CA ASP A 64 33.36 31.49 27.29
C ASP A 64 31.85 31.29 27.58
N SER A 65 31.18 32.27 28.18
CA SER A 65 29.75 32.17 28.46
C SER A 65 28.90 32.44 27.21
N VAL A 66 29.37 33.31 26.33
CA VAL A 66 28.70 33.63 25.06
C VAL A 66 28.82 32.46 24.08
N THR A 67 29.96 31.77 24.04
CA THR A 67 30.17 30.57 23.22
C THR A 67 29.30 29.40 23.68
N GLU A 68 29.22 29.14 24.99
CA GLU A 68 28.32 28.11 25.54
C GLU A 68 26.84 28.38 25.24
N ILE A 69 26.39 29.63 25.30
CA ILE A 69 25.00 29.99 24.98
C ILE A 69 24.72 29.75 23.48
N LYS A 70 25.65 30.11 22.59
CA LYS A 70 25.53 29.82 21.15
C LYS A 70 25.43 28.32 20.90
N ARG A 71 26.26 27.51 21.55
CA ARG A 71 26.21 26.04 21.46
C ARG A 71 24.83 25.51 21.86
N LYS A 72 24.24 26.03 22.95
CA LYS A 72 22.87 25.65 23.37
C LYS A 72 21.81 26.08 22.36
N GLN A 73 21.94 27.25 21.74
CA GLN A 73 21.02 27.68 20.68
C GLN A 73 21.07 26.73 19.47
N GLU A 74 22.26 26.32 19.05
CA GLU A 74 22.45 25.33 17.98
C GLU A 74 21.83 23.98 18.34
N GLU A 75 21.99 23.52 19.58
CA GLU A 75 21.37 22.30 20.09
C GLU A 75 19.84 22.37 20.04
N VAL A 76 19.25 23.49 20.46
CA VAL A 76 17.80 23.73 20.41
C VAL A 76 17.28 23.69 18.97
N VAL A 77 18.00 24.32 18.03
CA VAL A 77 17.64 24.30 16.60
C VAL A 77 17.79 22.90 16.00
N SER A 78 18.84 22.17 16.37
CA SER A 78 19.05 20.79 15.94
C SER A 78 17.91 19.88 16.42
N ARG A 79 17.52 19.99 17.69
CA ARG A 79 16.37 19.28 18.26
C ARG A 79 15.07 19.63 17.56
N LEU A 80 14.83 20.91 17.27
CA LEU A 80 13.66 21.36 16.51
C LEU A 80 13.58 20.63 15.16
N ARG A 81 14.67 20.67 14.38
CA ARG A 81 14.74 20.02 13.06
C ARG A 81 14.50 18.51 13.15
N HIS A 82 15.04 17.86 14.18
CA HIS A 82 14.83 16.44 14.40
C HIS A 82 13.34 16.12 14.64
N GLU A 83 12.68 16.84 15.54
CA GLU A 83 11.26 16.62 15.84
C GLU A 83 10.35 16.98 14.65
N GLU A 84 10.69 18.00 13.86
CA GLU A 84 9.99 18.32 12.60
C GLU A 84 10.12 17.18 11.58
N ALA A 85 11.32 16.61 11.45
CA ALA A 85 11.58 15.47 10.58
C ALA A 85 10.80 14.23 11.02
N GLU A 86 10.71 13.97 12.33
CA GLU A 86 9.86 12.90 12.87
C GLU A 86 8.38 13.12 12.52
N ILE A 87 7.85 14.31 12.77
CA ILE A 87 6.45 14.64 12.46
C ILE A 87 6.19 14.45 10.96
N HIS A 88 7.11 14.88 10.11
CA HIS A 88 7.04 14.68 8.68
C HIS A 88 7.05 13.19 8.29
N HIS A 89 7.96 12.40 8.88
CA HIS A 89 8.02 10.96 8.69
C HIS A 89 6.68 10.28 9.05
N TRP A 90 6.13 10.59 10.22
CA TRP A 90 4.85 10.03 10.68
C TRP A 90 3.68 10.41 9.76
N ARG A 91 3.66 11.63 9.23
CA ARG A 91 2.67 12.04 8.21
C ARG A 91 2.75 11.19 6.95
N ASN A 92 3.97 10.89 6.50
CA ASN A 92 4.20 10.07 5.31
C ASN A 92 3.76 8.62 5.53
N VAL A 93 4.09 8.03 6.68
CA VAL A 93 3.60 6.69 7.08
C VAL A 93 2.07 6.66 7.07
N CYS A 94 1.42 7.65 7.69
CA CYS A 94 -0.04 7.74 7.72
C CYS A 94 -0.66 7.97 6.33
N LYS A 95 0.01 8.71 5.45
CA LYS A 95 -0.43 8.92 4.06
C LYS A 95 -0.33 7.63 3.25
N SER A 96 0.79 6.92 3.35
CA SER A 96 1.01 5.64 2.67
C SER A 96 0.01 4.58 3.12
N GLY A 97 -0.19 4.41 4.43
CA GLY A 97 -1.19 3.47 4.96
C GLY A 97 -2.61 3.76 4.48
N ARG A 98 -2.99 5.03 4.33
CA ARG A 98 -4.28 5.42 3.74
C ARG A 98 -4.40 5.04 2.26
N GLN A 99 -3.34 5.25 1.48
CA GLN A 99 -3.33 4.89 0.05
C GLN A 99 -3.48 3.37 -0.13
N GLN A 100 -2.75 2.58 0.65
CA GLN A 100 -2.82 1.12 0.61
C GLN A 100 -4.23 0.60 0.92
N ARG A 101 -4.90 1.16 1.93
CA ARG A 101 -6.27 0.74 2.27
C ARG A 101 -7.30 1.11 1.19
N ARG A 102 -7.16 2.29 0.57
CA ARG A 102 -8.01 2.67 -0.57
C ARG A 102 -7.84 1.72 -1.75
N LEU A 103 -6.60 1.33 -2.05
CA LEU A 103 -6.30 0.36 -3.08
C LEU A 103 -6.92 -1.01 -2.77
N LEU A 104 -6.85 -1.46 -1.51
CA LEU A 104 -7.46 -2.72 -1.08
C LEU A 104 -8.98 -2.72 -1.32
N LEU A 105 -9.68 -1.62 -1.01
CA LEU A 105 -11.12 -1.51 -1.26
C LEU A 105 -11.46 -1.50 -2.75
N TYR A 106 -10.66 -0.81 -3.55
CA TYR A 106 -10.80 -0.84 -5.01
C TYR A 106 -10.75 -2.28 -5.52
N HIS A 107 -9.75 -3.07 -5.10
CA HIS A 107 -9.64 -4.47 -5.50
C HIS A 107 -10.81 -5.33 -5.02
N HIS A 108 -11.33 -5.12 -3.81
CA HIS A 108 -12.51 -5.85 -3.34
C HIS A 108 -13.74 -5.58 -4.21
N ARG A 109 -13.94 -4.34 -4.65
CA ARG A 109 -15.03 -3.97 -5.56
C ARG A 109 -14.83 -4.59 -6.95
N ASP A 110 -13.62 -4.52 -7.48
CA ASP A 110 -13.28 -5.08 -8.80
C ASP A 110 -13.54 -6.59 -8.85
N ILE A 111 -13.10 -7.34 -7.83
CA ILE A 111 -13.38 -8.78 -7.70
C ILE A 111 -14.88 -9.06 -7.68
N LEU A 112 -15.66 -8.23 -6.99
CA LEU A 112 -17.12 -8.38 -6.94
C LEU A 112 -17.77 -8.13 -8.29
N ASP A 113 -17.31 -7.12 -9.03
CA ASP A 113 -17.84 -6.80 -10.35
C ASP A 113 -17.47 -7.88 -11.38
N ILE A 114 -16.26 -8.44 -11.31
CA ILE A 114 -15.85 -9.64 -12.08
C ILE A 114 -16.74 -10.85 -11.73
N LYS A 115 -17.02 -11.07 -10.45
CA LYS A 115 -17.90 -12.18 -10.03
C LYS A 115 -19.31 -12.02 -10.59
N LYS A 116 -19.87 -10.80 -10.56
CA LYS A 116 -21.21 -10.52 -11.11
C LYS A 116 -21.24 -10.75 -12.63
N SER A 117 -20.27 -10.22 -13.37
CA SER A 117 -20.21 -10.41 -14.83
C SER A 117 -20.03 -11.88 -15.21
N THR A 118 -19.21 -12.62 -14.46
CA THR A 118 -19.02 -14.06 -14.65
C THR A 118 -20.31 -14.84 -14.38
N THR A 119 -21.06 -14.51 -13.33
CA THR A 119 -22.36 -15.16 -13.05
C THR A 119 -23.40 -14.84 -14.12
N HIS A 120 -23.44 -13.60 -14.61
CA HIS A 120 -24.35 -13.20 -15.68
C HIS A 120 -24.03 -13.94 -16.98
N LEU A 121 -22.75 -14.02 -17.36
CA LEU A 121 -22.32 -14.77 -18.54
C LEU A 121 -22.70 -16.25 -18.44
N ARG A 122 -22.51 -16.86 -17.26
CA ARG A 122 -22.93 -18.25 -17.02
C ARG A 122 -24.43 -18.44 -17.23
N GLN A 123 -25.26 -17.55 -16.68
CA GLN A 123 -26.71 -17.59 -16.86
C GLN A 123 -27.12 -17.45 -18.33
N VAL A 124 -26.47 -16.55 -19.08
CA VAL A 124 -26.73 -16.39 -20.52
C VAL A 124 -26.43 -17.68 -21.29
N LEU A 125 -25.29 -18.33 -21.00
CA LEU A 125 -24.91 -19.60 -21.63
C LEU A 125 -25.86 -20.74 -21.25
N GLU A 126 -26.27 -20.83 -19.98
CA GLU A 126 -27.28 -21.80 -19.52
C GLU A 126 -28.62 -21.58 -20.24
N ASN A 127 -29.09 -20.34 -20.38
CA ASN A 127 -30.33 -20.02 -21.07
C ASN A 127 -30.28 -20.36 -22.57
N GLN A 128 -29.15 -20.11 -23.23
CA GLN A 128 -28.94 -20.47 -24.64
C GLN A 128 -28.97 -22.00 -24.84
N ALA A 129 -28.31 -22.75 -23.95
CA ALA A 129 -28.31 -24.21 -24.00
C ALA A 129 -29.73 -24.80 -23.84
N MET A 130 -30.59 -24.19 -23.01
CA MET A 130 -31.99 -24.60 -22.84
C MET A 130 -32.85 -24.28 -24.08
N THR A 131 -32.61 -23.15 -24.76
CA THR A 131 -33.34 -22.81 -26.00
C THR A 131 -32.98 -23.69 -27.19
N GLU A 132 -31.75 -24.21 -27.25
CA GLU A 132 -31.32 -25.16 -28.29
C GLU A 132 -31.89 -26.58 -28.08
N THR A 133 -32.25 -26.94 -26.84
CA THR A 133 -32.83 -28.26 -26.54
C THR A 133 -34.33 -28.35 -26.86
N ASP A 134 -35.07 -27.24 -26.81
CA ASP A 134 -36.50 -27.19 -27.16
C ASP A 134 -36.78 -27.06 -28.68
N ALA A 135 -35.76 -26.80 -29.51
CA ALA A 135 -35.91 -26.63 -30.96
C ALA A 135 -35.71 -27.91 -31.79
N ARG A 136 -35.49 -29.07 -31.18
CA ARG A 136 -35.23 -30.33 -31.90
C ARG A 136 -36.47 -31.24 -31.92
N PRO A 137 -37.08 -31.56 -33.09
CA PRO A 137 -38.10 -32.59 -33.17
C PRO A 137 -37.51 -33.95 -32.81
N ARG A 138 -38.23 -34.68 -31.97
CA ARG A 138 -37.95 -36.04 -31.51
C ARG A 138 -38.13 -37.03 -32.66
N GLU A 139 -37.05 -37.39 -33.34
CA GLU A 139 -36.98 -38.63 -34.10
C GLU A 139 -36.29 -39.71 -33.25
N THR A 140 -36.99 -40.84 -33.14
CA THR A 140 -36.71 -41.96 -32.25
C THR A 140 -35.64 -42.91 -32.78
N ALA A 141 -35.02 -43.63 -31.82
CA ALA A 141 -34.24 -44.86 -31.93
C ALA A 141 -32.73 -44.66 -32.26
N SER A 142 -31.77 -45.35 -31.66
CA SER A 142 -31.82 -46.59 -30.86
C SER A 142 -30.61 -46.69 -29.91
N ALA A 143 -30.67 -47.72 -29.06
CA ALA A 143 -29.77 -48.12 -27.99
C ALA A 143 -28.27 -48.14 -28.31
N LEU A 144 -27.44 -47.86 -27.28
CA LEU A 144 -26.66 -48.89 -26.59
C LEU A 144 -25.94 -48.32 -25.37
N GLU A 145 -26.03 -49.10 -24.30
CA GLU A 145 -25.47 -48.90 -22.98
C GLU A 145 -23.92 -48.99 -22.99
N GLY A 146 -23.23 -48.21 -22.14
CA GLY A 146 -21.77 -48.22 -22.14
C GLY A 146 -21.08 -47.37 -21.07
N LYS A 147 -21.30 -47.73 -19.80
CA LYS A 147 -20.35 -47.67 -18.65
C LYS A 147 -19.43 -46.44 -18.47
N SER A 148 -19.71 -45.73 -17.37
CA SER A 148 -18.90 -44.74 -16.67
C SER A 148 -17.44 -45.16 -16.39
N LEU A 149 -16.48 -44.31 -16.77
CA LEU A 149 -15.21 -44.14 -16.05
C LEU A 149 -14.80 -42.66 -15.99
N ILE A 150 -14.89 -42.13 -14.77
CA ILE A 150 -14.35 -40.85 -14.31
C ILE A 150 -12.85 -40.79 -14.63
N THR A 151 -12.43 -39.82 -15.44
CA THR A 151 -11.02 -39.44 -15.54
C THR A 151 -10.89 -37.96 -15.20
N LYS A 152 -10.24 -37.69 -14.06
CA LYS A 152 -9.89 -36.34 -13.58
C LYS A 152 -8.92 -35.68 -14.57
N PRO A 153 -9.03 -34.38 -14.90
CA PRO A 153 -7.99 -33.69 -15.63
C PRO A 153 -6.75 -33.51 -14.74
N GLY A 154 -5.62 -34.01 -15.23
CA GLY A 154 -4.33 -34.04 -14.57
C GLY A 154 -3.72 -32.65 -14.38
N ILE A 155 -3.05 -32.53 -13.24
CA ILE A 155 -2.12 -31.47 -12.86
C ILE A 155 -0.92 -31.53 -13.82
N ILE A 156 -0.62 -30.42 -14.50
CA ILE A 156 0.63 -30.24 -15.26
C ILE A 156 1.74 -29.90 -14.26
N PRO A 157 2.83 -30.68 -14.15
CA PRO A 157 4.01 -30.26 -13.39
C PRO A 157 4.94 -29.41 -14.27
N ALA A 158 5.53 -28.41 -13.62
CA ALA A 158 6.47 -27.45 -14.17
C ALA A 158 7.69 -28.07 -14.87
N ALA A 159 8.05 -27.50 -16.02
CA ALA A 159 9.29 -27.78 -16.73
C ALA A 159 10.50 -27.39 -15.87
N ARG A 160 11.38 -28.36 -15.61
CA ARG A 160 12.69 -28.21 -14.97
C ARG A 160 13.73 -28.00 -16.08
N GLY A 161 14.66 -27.09 -15.82
CA GLY A 161 15.59 -26.52 -16.79
C GLY A 161 16.66 -27.45 -17.36
N GLU A 162 17.27 -26.96 -18.43
CA GLU A 162 18.52 -27.46 -18.99
C GLU A 162 19.55 -26.32 -19.01
N ASP A 163 20.65 -26.57 -18.30
CA ASP A 163 21.85 -25.76 -18.25
C ASP A 163 22.65 -25.88 -19.55
N LYS A 164 22.98 -24.75 -20.20
CA LYS A 164 24.15 -24.66 -21.08
C LYS A 164 24.88 -23.34 -20.88
N LEU A 165 25.99 -23.43 -20.15
CA LEU A 165 27.09 -22.46 -20.17
C LEU A 165 27.83 -22.51 -21.52
N PRO A 166 28.44 -21.39 -21.93
CA PRO A 166 29.83 -21.47 -22.37
C PRO A 166 30.78 -20.55 -21.57
N SER A 167 31.89 -21.14 -21.16
CA SER A 167 33.15 -20.51 -20.72
C SER A 167 33.95 -20.15 -22.00
N LYS A 168 34.70 -19.06 -22.16
CA LYS A 168 35.83 -18.52 -21.36
C LYS A 168 36.24 -17.11 -21.86
N GLN A 169 36.83 -16.36 -20.92
CA GLN A 169 38.02 -15.48 -21.04
C GLN A 169 37.99 -14.20 -21.90
N GLY A 170 38.27 -13.08 -21.22
CA GLY A 170 38.70 -11.82 -21.83
C GLY A 170 38.98 -10.78 -20.78
N ARG A 171 40.26 -10.55 -20.50
CA ARG A 171 40.81 -9.64 -19.50
C ARG A 171 40.65 -8.18 -19.95
N GLN A 172 40.66 -7.29 -18.95
CA GLN A 172 41.41 -6.01 -18.90
C GLN A 172 40.70 -4.64 -19.08
N VAL A 173 40.97 -3.81 -18.07
CA VAL A 173 41.14 -2.34 -17.94
C VAL A 173 39.97 -1.32 -18.04
N SER A 174 39.78 -0.62 -16.91
CA SER A 174 39.33 0.79 -16.72
C SER A 174 40.44 1.77 -17.19
N PRO A 175 40.37 3.14 -17.18
CA PRO A 175 39.39 4.08 -16.56
C PRO A 175 39.10 5.40 -17.34
N PHE A 176 38.42 6.36 -16.67
CA PHE A 176 38.20 7.81 -16.96
C PHE A 176 37.04 8.19 -17.92
N ALA A 177 36.26 9.26 -17.70
CA ALA A 177 36.54 10.51 -17.00
C ALA A 177 35.28 11.12 -16.35
N SER A 178 35.48 11.73 -15.17
CA SER A 178 34.63 12.81 -14.65
C SER A 178 34.93 14.10 -15.40
N THR A 179 33.90 14.88 -15.72
CA THR A 179 34.04 16.29 -16.13
C THR A 179 33.25 17.14 -15.14
N VAL A 180 34.01 17.99 -14.44
CA VAL A 180 33.53 19.13 -13.64
C VAL A 180 33.27 20.29 -14.61
N MET A 181 32.15 21.00 -14.45
CA MET A 181 31.86 22.25 -15.14
C MET A 181 31.78 23.40 -14.13
N HIS A 182 32.49 24.46 -14.51
CA HIS A 182 32.73 25.80 -13.95
C HIS A 182 31.89 26.34 -12.79
#